data_AF-A0AAV5MT87-F1
#
_entry.id   AF-A0AAV5MT87-F1
#
_cell.length_a   1.000
_cell.length_b   1.000
_cell.length_c   1.000
_cell.angle_alpha   90.00
_cell.angle_beta   90.00
_cell.angle_gamma   90.00
#
_symmetry.space_group_name_H-M   'P 1'
#
loop_
_entity.id
_entity.type
_entity.pdbx_description
1 polymer ?
#
loop_
_entity_poly.entity_id
_entity_poly.type
_entity_poly.pdbx_seq_one_letter_code
_entity_poly.pdbx_strand_id
1 'polypeptide(L)'
;ESLAMIDAIQRLGIDHHFHNQIEQVLGKHNMILCSKDGYQGQHLHEVALRFRLLRQQGYHVPADMFKEFKDNRGRFNQELSENIAGLMELYEASHLSIEGEDILDEAGEFSAHHLKACLEHLDYSQAKVVQNKLDYPYSRSVLRIKAMSSLMILSDFQGREWINLLLDIAKMDFNMVQSLHQKEILQVTKWWKDLGLRKELPLARDQSTKWYLESLACLNDPSLSEERIVLAKTISLIFIIDDIFDLYGTLDELTLFTQVVNRYQSTYT
;
A
#
# COMPACT_ATOMS: atom_id res chain seq x y z
N GLU A 1 20.37 -7.14 -7.97
CA GLU A 1 19.33 -7.91 -8.71
C GLU A 1 18.26 -8.50 -7.81
N SER A 2 18.61 -9.12 -6.68
CA SER A 2 17.66 -9.63 -5.68
C SER A 2 16.59 -8.62 -5.22
N LEU A 3 17.00 -7.39 -4.88
CA LEU A 3 16.07 -6.32 -4.45
C LEU A 3 15.10 -5.92 -5.57
N ALA A 4 15.56 -5.85 -6.81
CA ALA A 4 14.72 -5.52 -7.96
C ALA A 4 13.65 -6.60 -8.21
N MET A 5 13.99 -7.87 -8.00
CA MET A 5 13.02 -8.97 -8.09
C MET A 5 11.98 -8.92 -6.97
N ILE A 6 12.40 -8.64 -5.73
CA ILE A 6 11.46 -8.45 -4.61
C ILE A 6 10.51 -7.30 -4.89
N ASP A 7 11.04 -6.18 -5.39
CA ASP A 7 10.23 -5.03 -5.74
C ASP A 7 9.21 -5.36 -6.84
N ALA A 8 9.63 -6.10 -7.87
CA ALA A 8 8.72 -6.58 -8.90
C ALA A 8 7.61 -7.49 -8.32
N ILE A 9 7.96 -8.44 -7.46
CA ILE A 9 7.02 -9.36 -6.78
C ILE A 9 5.98 -8.58 -5.98
N GLN A 10 6.42 -7.60 -5.17
CA GLN A 10 5.55 -6.74 -4.36
C GLN A 10 4.69 -5.79 -5.21
N ARG A 11 5.24 -5.22 -6.30
CA ARG A 11 4.48 -4.37 -7.23
C ARG A 11 3.45 -5.16 -8.03
N LEU A 12 3.72 -6.44 -8.29
CA LEU A 12 2.78 -7.37 -8.93
C LEU A 12 1.70 -7.90 -7.97
N GLY A 13 1.83 -7.66 -6.66
CA GLY A 13 0.87 -8.11 -5.65
C GLY A 13 0.84 -9.64 -5.47
N ILE A 14 1.99 -10.30 -5.68
CA ILE A 14 2.15 -11.75 -5.53
C ILE A 14 3.10 -12.11 -4.39
N ASP A 15 3.50 -11.14 -3.57
CA ASP A 15 4.44 -11.28 -2.46
C ASP A 15 3.97 -12.22 -1.35
N HIS A 16 2.65 -12.42 -1.19
CA HIS A 16 2.08 -13.40 -0.26
C HIS A 16 2.54 -14.84 -0.55
N HIS A 17 2.91 -15.16 -1.79
CA HIS A 17 3.48 -16.47 -2.15
C HIS A 17 4.96 -16.64 -1.79
N PHE A 18 5.66 -15.54 -1.52
CA PHE A 18 7.12 -15.51 -1.39
C PHE A 18 7.59 -14.95 -0.04
N HIS A 19 6.73 -14.92 0.97
CA HIS A 19 7.01 -14.29 2.26
C HIS A 19 8.37 -14.72 2.86
N ASN A 20 8.60 -16.03 2.95
CA ASN A 20 9.84 -16.59 3.51
C ASN A 20 11.09 -16.21 2.68
N GLN A 21 10.97 -16.21 1.35
CA GLN A 21 12.08 -15.89 0.45
C GLN A 21 12.43 -14.41 0.53
N ILE A 22 11.41 -13.54 0.58
CA ILE A 22 11.55 -12.09 0.75
C ILE A 22 12.24 -11.81 2.09
N GLU A 23 11.76 -12.41 3.18
CA GLU A 23 12.33 -12.24 4.52
C GLU A 23 13.81 -12.67 4.56
N GLN A 24 14.14 -13.85 4.01
CA GLN A 24 15.53 -14.33 3.98
C GLN A 24 16.47 -13.41 3.21
N VAL A 25 16.03 -12.89 2.06
CA VAL A 25 16.85 -12.00 1.23
C VAL A 25 17.01 -10.65 1.91
N LEU A 26 15.94 -10.06 2.44
CA LEU A 26 15.99 -8.77 3.12
C LEU A 26 16.78 -8.86 4.43
N GLY A 27 16.68 -9.96 5.17
CA GLY A 27 17.52 -10.22 6.35
C GLY A 27 19.02 -10.16 6.03
N LYS A 28 19.45 -10.71 4.88
CA LYS A 28 20.85 -10.60 4.42
C LYS A 28 21.22 -9.14 4.08
N HIS A 29 20.35 -8.42 3.39
CA HIS A 29 20.57 -7.00 3.08
C HIS A 29 20.63 -6.12 4.33
N ASN A 30 19.85 -6.44 5.36
CA ASN A 30 19.90 -5.76 6.65
C ASN A 30 21.25 -5.99 7.34
N MET A 31 21.77 -7.23 7.34
CA MET A 31 23.11 -7.53 7.89
C MET A 31 24.21 -6.74 7.17
N ILE A 32 24.10 -6.57 5.85
CA ILE A 32 25.05 -5.76 5.07
C ILE A 32 24.99 -4.28 5.50
N LEU A 33 23.80 -3.70 5.68
CA LEU A 33 23.69 -2.30 6.12
C LEU A 33 24.24 -2.07 7.53
N CYS A 34 24.17 -3.06 8.41
CA CYS A 34 24.77 -3.00 9.74
C CYS A 34 26.30 -3.09 9.74
N SER A 35 26.93 -3.41 8.61
CA SER A 35 28.39 -3.41 8.46
C SER A 35 28.90 -1.99 8.19
N LYS A 36 30.13 -1.68 8.64
CA LYS A 36 30.71 -0.32 8.62
C LYS A 36 30.77 0.34 7.24
N ASP A 37 30.73 -0.45 6.17
CA ASP A 37 30.83 0.01 4.77
C ASP A 37 29.55 -0.25 3.96
N GLY A 38 28.43 -0.59 4.62
CA GLY A 38 27.25 -1.22 4.00
C GLY A 38 26.52 -0.44 2.90
N TYR A 39 26.75 0.87 2.81
CA TYR A 39 26.14 1.77 1.81
C TYR A 39 27.10 2.78 1.18
N GLN A 40 28.37 2.83 1.60
CA GLN A 40 29.35 3.78 1.05
C GLN A 40 29.63 3.48 -0.43
N GLY A 41 29.54 4.51 -1.27
CA GLY A 41 29.81 4.44 -2.71
C GLY A 41 28.71 3.75 -3.52
N GLN A 42 27.54 3.47 -2.93
CA GLN A 42 26.41 2.90 -3.65
C GLN A 42 25.59 3.96 -4.39
N HIS A 43 25.03 3.58 -5.54
CA HIS A 43 24.16 4.46 -6.31
C HIS A 43 22.86 4.76 -5.54
N LEU A 44 22.37 6.00 -5.68
CA LEU A 44 21.13 6.48 -5.04
C LEU A 44 19.96 5.50 -5.18
N HIS A 45 19.76 4.98 -6.38
CA HIS A 45 18.70 4.02 -6.67
C HIS A 45 18.79 2.77 -5.77
N GLU A 46 19.98 2.18 -5.61
CA GLU A 46 20.14 0.97 -4.81
C GLU A 46 19.93 1.25 -3.32
N VAL A 47 20.47 2.36 -2.82
CA VAL A 47 20.31 2.76 -1.42
C VAL A 47 18.85 3.03 -1.09
N ALA A 48 18.16 3.82 -1.93
CA ALA A 48 16.76 4.15 -1.72
C ALA A 48 15.85 2.92 -1.82
N LEU A 49 16.08 2.05 -2.82
CA LEU A 49 15.33 0.80 -2.97
C LEU A 49 15.51 -0.12 -1.76
N ARG A 50 16.75 -0.31 -1.30
CA ARG A 50 17.06 -1.16 -0.15
C ARG A 50 16.42 -0.61 1.13
N PHE A 51 16.56 0.69 1.37
CA PHE A 51 15.93 1.37 2.50
C PHE A 51 14.42 1.16 2.51
N ARG A 52 13.77 1.39 1.36
CA ARG A 52 12.32 1.26 1.21
C ARG A 52 11.85 -0.16 1.51
N LEU A 53 12.45 -1.16 0.86
CA LEU A 53 12.05 -2.56 1.02
C LEU A 53 12.26 -3.06 2.45
N LEU A 54 13.35 -2.66 3.11
CA LEU A 54 13.63 -3.03 4.49
C LEU A 54 12.61 -2.41 5.46
N ARG A 55 12.35 -1.10 5.36
CA ARG A 55 11.36 -0.44 6.23
C ARG A 55 9.95 -0.97 6.03
N GLN A 56 9.58 -1.30 4.79
CA GLN A 56 8.28 -1.93 4.49
C GLN A 56 8.10 -3.27 5.20
N GLN A 57 9.18 -4.01 5.46
CA GLN A 57 9.17 -5.26 6.21
C GLN A 57 9.42 -5.07 7.72
N GLY A 58 9.37 -3.83 8.22
CA GLY A 58 9.51 -3.53 9.64
C GLY A 58 10.95 -3.51 10.17
N TYR A 59 11.97 -3.56 9.30
CA TYR A 59 13.35 -3.36 9.74
C TYR A 59 13.60 -1.88 10.09
N HIS A 60 14.30 -1.66 11.20
CA HIS A 60 14.75 -0.32 11.58
C HIS A 60 16.02 0.05 10.78
N VAL A 61 15.84 0.87 9.73
CA VAL A 61 16.94 1.41 8.92
C VAL A 61 17.03 2.93 9.14
N PRO A 62 18.18 3.47 9.63
CA PRO A 62 18.32 4.91 9.86
C PRO A 62 18.25 5.74 8.58
N ALA A 63 17.47 6.82 8.58
CA ALA A 63 17.41 7.77 7.45
C ALA A 63 18.73 8.50 7.19
N ASP A 64 19.60 8.56 8.20
CA ASP A 64 20.94 9.17 8.14
C ASP A 64 21.83 8.63 7.01
N MET A 65 21.54 7.44 6.49
CA MET A 65 22.26 6.91 5.32
C MET A 65 22.13 7.82 4.09
N PHE A 66 21.07 8.63 3.99
CA PHE A 66 20.91 9.58 2.88
C PHE A 66 21.81 10.81 2.99
N LYS A 67 22.53 11.01 4.09
CA LYS A 67 23.51 12.11 4.25
C LYS A 67 24.64 12.03 3.23
N GLU A 68 24.98 10.84 2.74
CA GLU A 68 25.99 10.63 1.70
C GLU A 68 25.61 11.31 0.37
N PHE A 69 24.31 11.52 0.13
CA PHE A 69 23.80 12.18 -1.07
C PHE A 69 23.67 13.70 -0.91
N LYS A 70 24.14 14.27 0.21
CA LYS A 70 24.15 15.71 0.46
C LYS A 70 25.50 16.34 0.11
N ASP A 71 25.43 17.59 -0.34
CA ASP A 71 26.58 18.46 -0.58
C ASP A 71 27.16 19.01 0.74
N ASN A 72 28.29 19.72 0.64
CA ASN A 72 28.95 20.35 1.80
C ASN A 72 28.09 21.45 2.48
N ARG A 73 26.98 21.87 1.86
CA ARG A 73 26.01 22.81 2.44
C ARG A 73 24.87 22.09 3.16
N GLY A 74 24.90 20.76 3.21
CA GLY A 74 23.89 19.93 3.83
C GLY A 74 22.60 19.80 3.02
N ARG A 75 22.63 20.05 1.70
CA ARG A 75 21.46 19.88 0.81
C ARG A 75 21.69 18.73 -0.16
N PHE A 76 20.63 18.10 -0.66
CA PHE A 76 20.79 17.04 -1.68
C PHE A 76 21.57 17.57 -2.89
N ASN A 77 22.57 16.78 -3.32
CA ASN A 77 23.46 17.16 -4.41
C ASN A 77 22.64 17.31 -5.69
N GLN A 78 22.78 18.46 -6.35
CA GLN A 78 22.07 18.78 -7.59
C GLN A 78 22.45 17.84 -8.74
N GLU A 79 23.64 17.24 -8.73
CA GLU A 79 24.05 16.24 -9.72
C GLU A 79 23.12 15.01 -9.74
N LEU A 80 22.37 14.75 -8.66
CA LEU A 80 21.37 13.68 -8.60
C LEU A 80 20.16 13.95 -9.50
N SER A 81 19.96 15.19 -9.97
CA SER A 81 18.81 15.57 -10.79
C SER A 81 18.74 14.80 -12.11
N GLU A 82 19.89 14.33 -12.62
CA GLU A 82 19.97 13.56 -13.87
C GLU A 82 19.56 12.09 -13.68
N ASN A 83 19.58 11.57 -12.45
CA ASN A 83 19.27 10.17 -12.15
C ASN A 83 17.79 9.98 -11.83
N ILE A 84 16.95 9.98 -12.87
CA ILE A 84 15.49 9.85 -12.74
C ILE A 84 15.09 8.57 -11.99
N ALA A 85 15.74 7.43 -12.28
CA ALA A 85 15.46 6.17 -11.57
C ALA A 85 15.82 6.22 -10.08
N GLY A 86 16.90 6.92 -9.73
CA GLY A 86 17.29 7.18 -8.35
C GLY A 86 16.32 8.12 -7.63
N LEU A 87 15.88 9.19 -8.31
CA LEU A 87 14.91 10.14 -7.76
C LEU A 87 13.55 9.49 -7.53
N MET A 88 13.08 8.65 -8.45
CA MET A 88 11.83 7.89 -8.28
C MET A 88 11.87 7.01 -7.02
N GLU A 89 12.98 6.29 -6.80
CA GLU A 89 13.12 5.45 -5.61
C GLU A 89 13.34 6.27 -4.33
N LEU A 90 14.05 7.40 -4.41
CA LEU A 90 14.20 8.32 -3.28
C LEU A 90 12.85 8.93 -2.87
N TYR A 91 12.03 9.31 -3.85
CA TYR A 91 10.67 9.79 -3.61
C TYR A 91 9.84 8.71 -2.92
N GLU A 92 9.83 7.48 -3.44
CA GLU A 92 9.11 6.37 -2.81
C GLU A 92 9.59 6.07 -1.38
N ALA A 93 10.91 6.11 -1.15
CA ALA A 93 11.52 5.94 0.16
C ALA A 93 11.13 7.03 1.17
N SER A 94 11.04 8.30 0.73
CA SER A 94 10.66 9.43 1.60
C SER A 94 9.30 9.26 2.27
N HIS A 95 8.37 8.54 1.63
CA HIS A 95 7.03 8.29 2.17
C HIS A 95 7.01 7.30 3.33
N LEU A 96 8.16 6.72 3.70
CA LEU A 96 8.35 5.87 4.87
C LEU A 96 9.00 6.63 6.04
N SER A 97 9.02 7.97 5.97
CA SER A 97 9.47 8.85 7.04
C SER A 97 8.67 8.63 8.33
N ILE A 98 9.37 8.74 9.45
CA ILE A 98 8.81 8.79 10.80
C ILE A 98 9.18 10.11 11.47
N GLU A 99 8.52 10.43 12.59
CA GLU A 99 8.76 11.68 13.31
C GLU A 99 10.25 11.87 13.66
N GLY A 100 10.78 13.05 13.33
CA GLY A 100 12.18 13.42 13.58
C GLY A 100 13.16 13.11 12.44
N GLU A 101 12.68 12.63 11.28
CA GLU A 101 13.52 12.33 10.12
C GLU A 101 13.43 13.38 9.02
N ASP A 102 13.75 14.63 9.35
CA ASP A 102 13.71 15.80 8.43
C ASP A 102 14.43 15.55 7.09
N ILE A 103 15.47 14.70 7.09
CA ILE A 103 16.22 14.33 5.87
C ILE A 103 15.33 13.64 4.82
N LEU A 104 14.31 12.89 5.23
CA LEU A 104 13.39 12.23 4.30
C LEU A 104 12.34 13.20 3.77
N ASP A 105 11.91 14.16 4.58
CA ASP A 105 11.01 15.22 4.12
C ASP A 105 11.72 16.07 3.05
N GLU A 106 12.97 16.47 3.32
CA GLU A 106 13.83 17.13 2.32
C GLU A 106 14.04 16.26 1.08
N ALA A 107 14.24 14.95 1.24
CA ALA A 107 14.42 14.02 0.13
C ALA A 107 13.16 13.93 -0.75
N GLY A 108 11.99 13.91 -0.12
CA GLY A 108 10.69 13.89 -0.79
C GLY A 108 10.47 15.17 -1.59
N GLU A 109 10.74 16.34 -1.00
CA GLU A 109 10.62 17.62 -1.70
C GLU A 109 11.59 17.74 -2.87
N PHE A 110 12.87 17.39 -2.65
CA PHE A 110 13.91 17.43 -3.67
C PHE A 110 13.57 16.51 -4.85
N SER A 111 13.25 15.24 -4.57
CA SER A 111 12.91 14.28 -5.61
C SER A 111 11.64 14.66 -6.37
N ALA A 112 10.58 15.08 -5.67
CA ALA A 112 9.35 15.53 -6.31
C ALA A 112 9.57 16.74 -7.23
N HIS A 113 10.39 17.71 -6.81
CA HIS A 113 10.70 18.89 -7.62
C HIS A 113 11.37 18.50 -8.93
N HIS A 114 12.44 17.71 -8.88
CA HIS A 114 13.19 17.32 -10.07
C HIS A 114 12.39 16.35 -10.97
N LEU A 115 11.62 15.42 -10.39
CA LEU A 115 10.74 14.54 -11.16
C LEU A 115 9.66 15.32 -11.91
N LYS A 116 9.08 16.36 -11.30
CA LYS A 116 8.11 17.23 -12.00
C LYS A 116 8.77 18.03 -13.12
N ALA A 117 9.96 18.56 -12.88
CA ALA A 117 10.70 19.34 -13.86
C ALA A 117 11.11 18.51 -15.10
N CYS A 118 11.40 17.22 -14.94
CA CYS A 118 11.80 16.39 -16.07
C CYS A 118 10.64 15.88 -16.94
N LEU A 119 9.38 15.98 -16.49
CA LEU A 119 8.21 15.44 -17.21
C LEU A 119 8.10 15.94 -18.65
N GLU A 120 8.39 17.23 -18.91
CA GLU A 120 8.29 17.84 -20.23
C GLU A 120 9.39 17.35 -21.20
N HIS A 121 10.44 16.73 -20.68
CA HIS A 121 11.60 16.28 -21.45
C HIS A 121 11.65 14.77 -21.65
N LEU A 122 10.71 14.03 -21.06
CA LEU A 122 10.61 12.59 -21.17
C LEU A 122 9.73 12.18 -22.35
N ASP A 123 9.98 10.98 -22.87
CA ASP A 123 9.01 10.38 -23.79
C ASP A 123 7.69 10.08 -23.05
N TYR A 124 6.60 9.92 -23.81
CA TYR A 124 5.27 9.71 -23.25
C TYR A 124 5.19 8.53 -22.27
N SER A 125 5.92 7.44 -22.53
CA SER A 125 5.89 6.25 -21.69
C SER A 125 6.61 6.49 -20.36
N GLN A 126 7.77 7.13 -20.39
CA GLN A 126 8.55 7.49 -19.22
C GLN A 126 7.86 8.57 -18.38
N ALA A 127 7.35 9.62 -19.03
CA ALA A 127 6.59 10.68 -18.36
C ALA A 127 5.38 10.10 -17.61
N LYS A 128 4.69 9.14 -18.23
CA LYS A 128 3.57 8.44 -17.57
C LYS A 128 4.03 7.67 -16.34
N VAL A 129 5.16 6.97 -16.37
CA VAL A 129 5.69 6.24 -15.20
C VAL A 129 6.01 7.20 -14.06
N VAL A 130 6.73 8.28 -14.36
CA VAL A 130 7.11 9.32 -13.38
C VAL A 130 5.87 9.98 -12.77
N GLN A 131 4.92 10.41 -13.60
CA GLN A 131 3.68 11.05 -13.16
C GLN A 131 2.89 10.14 -12.22
N ASN A 132 2.76 8.85 -12.55
CA ASN A 132 2.03 7.91 -11.71
C ASN A 132 2.71 7.67 -10.36
N LYS A 133 4.06 7.62 -10.30
CA LYS A 133 4.76 7.54 -9.02
C LYS A 133 4.51 8.81 -8.18
N LEU A 134 4.50 9.98 -8.79
CA LEU A 134 4.21 11.26 -8.11
C LEU A 134 2.79 11.31 -7.55
N ASP A 135 1.79 10.91 -8.33
CA ASP A 135 0.38 10.95 -7.93
C ASP A 135 0.02 9.87 -6.91
N TYR A 136 0.64 8.69 -7.05
CA TYR A 136 0.33 7.53 -6.24
C TYR A 136 1.64 6.87 -5.75
N PRO A 137 2.24 7.34 -4.65
CA PRO A 137 3.35 6.65 -4.00
C PRO A 137 2.93 5.23 -3.58
N TYR A 138 3.80 4.24 -3.73
CA TYR A 138 3.54 2.84 -3.41
C TYR A 138 3.11 2.64 -1.96
N SER A 139 3.78 3.28 -1.00
CA SER A 139 3.45 3.18 0.43
C SER A 139 2.08 3.78 0.82
N ARG A 140 1.48 4.63 -0.03
CA ARG A 140 0.20 5.30 0.24
C ARG A 140 -0.96 4.81 -0.62
N SER A 141 -0.72 3.84 -1.50
CA SER A 141 -1.73 3.33 -2.43
C SER A 141 -2.23 1.96 -2.01
N VAL A 142 -3.53 1.72 -2.11
CA VAL A 142 -4.11 0.39 -1.92
C VAL A 142 -3.55 -0.54 -3.03
N LEU A 143 -2.73 -1.50 -2.60
CA LEU A 143 -1.85 -2.36 -3.43
C LEU A 143 -2.53 -2.96 -4.66
N ARG A 144 -3.82 -3.26 -4.58
CA ARG A 144 -4.57 -3.98 -5.62
C ARG A 144 -5.09 -3.12 -6.78
N ILE A 145 -5.16 -1.80 -6.62
CA ILE A 145 -5.49 -0.91 -7.77
C ILE A 145 -4.29 -0.80 -8.73
N LYS A 146 -3.07 -1.11 -8.27
CA LYS A 146 -1.83 -1.03 -9.07
C LYS A 146 -1.45 -2.29 -9.84
N ALA A 147 -1.95 -3.48 -9.46
CA ALA A 147 -1.69 -4.70 -10.20
C ALA A 147 -2.20 -4.63 -11.66
N MET A 148 -3.19 -3.76 -11.95
CA MET A 148 -3.72 -3.56 -13.31
C MET A 148 -2.87 -2.64 -14.20
N SER A 149 -1.85 -1.96 -13.68
CA SER A 149 -0.91 -1.21 -14.51
C SER A 149 0.32 -2.04 -14.87
N SER A 150 0.11 -3.17 -15.54
CA SER A 150 1.17 -4.08 -16.02
C SER A 150 2.23 -3.34 -16.84
N LEU A 151 1.85 -2.25 -17.53
CA LEU A 151 2.75 -1.37 -18.29
C LEU A 151 3.81 -0.67 -17.42
N MET A 152 3.49 -0.30 -16.19
CA MET A 152 4.43 0.42 -15.30
C MET A 152 5.50 -0.54 -14.77
N ILE A 153 5.06 -1.72 -14.33
CA ILE A 153 5.95 -2.78 -13.87
C ILE A 153 6.89 -3.19 -14.99
N LEU A 154 6.38 -3.33 -16.22
CA LEU A 154 7.18 -3.69 -17.38
C LEU A 154 8.27 -2.68 -17.73
N SER A 155 8.05 -1.38 -17.50
CA SER A 155 9.03 -0.34 -17.86
C SER A 155 10.29 -0.38 -16.99
N ASP A 156 10.15 -0.61 -15.68
CA ASP A 156 11.29 -0.66 -14.74
C ASP A 156 12.15 -1.93 -14.90
N PHE A 157 11.62 -2.98 -15.55
CA PHE A 157 12.25 -4.30 -15.64
C PHE A 157 12.48 -4.81 -17.08
N GLN A 158 12.44 -3.92 -18.09
CA GLN A 158 12.67 -4.30 -19.49
C GLN A 158 13.98 -5.09 -19.66
N GLY A 159 13.94 -6.15 -20.47
CA GLY A 159 15.11 -6.96 -20.82
C GLY A 159 15.48 -8.08 -19.84
N ARG A 160 14.70 -8.30 -18.77
CA ARG A 160 14.95 -9.39 -17.81
C ARG A 160 14.02 -10.57 -18.05
N GLU A 161 14.55 -11.76 -18.33
CA GLU A 161 13.72 -12.94 -18.64
C GLU A 161 12.75 -13.33 -17.51
N TRP A 162 13.19 -13.19 -16.25
CA TRP A 162 12.40 -13.54 -15.08
C TRP A 162 11.14 -12.67 -14.92
N ILE A 163 11.08 -11.46 -15.50
CA ILE A 163 9.89 -10.61 -15.39
C ILE A 163 8.69 -11.23 -16.09
N ASN A 164 8.91 -11.89 -17.24
CA ASN A 164 7.85 -12.52 -18.01
C ASN A 164 7.23 -13.68 -17.23
N LEU A 165 8.06 -14.47 -16.54
CA LEU A 165 7.58 -15.53 -15.66
C LEU A 165 6.75 -14.97 -14.49
N LEU A 166 7.23 -13.91 -13.84
CA LEU A 166 6.48 -13.27 -12.75
C LEU A 166 5.14 -12.67 -13.24
N LEU A 167 5.10 -12.11 -14.44
CA LEU A 167 3.87 -11.57 -15.03
C LEU A 167 2.84 -12.67 -15.29
N ASP A 168 3.26 -13.84 -15.75
CA ASP A 168 2.35 -14.94 -15.98
C ASP A 168 1.81 -15.50 -14.66
N ILE A 169 2.65 -15.60 -13.62
CA ILE A 169 2.21 -15.94 -12.26
C ILE A 169 1.22 -14.88 -11.75
N ALA A 170 1.51 -13.59 -11.90
CA ALA A 170 0.65 -12.51 -11.45
C ALA A 170 -0.71 -12.49 -12.14
N LYS A 171 -0.77 -12.79 -13.45
CA LYS A 171 -2.05 -12.93 -14.16
C LYS A 171 -2.88 -14.09 -13.63
N MET A 172 -2.25 -15.24 -13.37
CA MET A 172 -2.94 -16.40 -12.81
C MET A 172 -3.46 -16.11 -11.40
N ASP A 173 -2.61 -15.52 -10.55
CA ASP A 173 -2.98 -15.13 -9.19
C ASP A 173 -4.11 -14.09 -9.18
N PHE A 174 -4.03 -13.07 -10.03
CA PHE A 174 -5.09 -12.06 -10.17
C PHE A 174 -6.44 -12.70 -10.47
N ASN A 175 -6.50 -13.66 -11.40
CA ASN A 175 -7.75 -14.35 -11.74
C ASN A 175 -8.27 -15.21 -10.57
N MET A 176 -7.38 -15.91 -9.88
CA MET A 176 -7.73 -16.72 -8.71
C MET A 176 -8.28 -15.85 -7.58
N VAL A 177 -7.57 -14.78 -7.24
CA VAL A 177 -7.92 -13.84 -6.18
C VAL A 177 -9.19 -13.05 -6.53
N GLN A 178 -9.38 -12.66 -7.78
CA GLN A 178 -10.63 -12.06 -8.25
C GLN A 178 -11.82 -13.02 -8.06
N SER A 179 -11.66 -14.31 -8.39
CA SER A 179 -12.70 -15.32 -8.16
C SER A 179 -13.02 -15.49 -6.67
N LEU A 180 -12.01 -15.45 -5.80
CA LEU A 180 -12.20 -15.45 -4.35
C LEU A 180 -13.06 -14.26 -3.90
N HIS A 181 -12.70 -13.04 -4.29
CA HIS A 181 -13.46 -11.84 -3.91
C HIS A 181 -14.90 -11.84 -4.43
N GLN A 182 -15.14 -12.36 -5.64
CA GLN A 182 -16.51 -12.52 -6.13
C GLN A 182 -17.33 -13.43 -5.22
N LYS A 183 -16.76 -14.53 -4.69
CA LYS A 183 -17.44 -15.40 -3.74
C LYS A 183 -17.71 -14.69 -2.41
N GLU A 184 -16.73 -13.95 -1.90
CA GLU A 184 -16.87 -13.17 -0.66
C GLU A 184 -17.99 -12.11 -0.81
N ILE A 185 -18.01 -11.34 -1.90
CA ILE A 185 -19.05 -10.35 -2.19
C ILE A 185 -20.43 -11.00 -2.24
N LEU A 186 -20.56 -12.17 -2.89
CA LEU A 186 -21.83 -12.90 -2.97
C LEU A 186 -22.30 -13.31 -1.58
N GLN A 187 -21.40 -13.78 -0.72
CA GLN A 187 -21.73 -14.18 0.66
C GLN A 187 -22.17 -12.98 1.50
N VAL A 188 -21.43 -11.86 1.45
CA VAL A 188 -21.78 -10.63 2.17
C VAL A 188 -23.11 -10.07 1.68
N THR A 189 -23.30 -9.99 0.36
CA THR A 189 -24.53 -9.46 -0.23
C THR A 189 -25.73 -10.35 0.08
N LYS A 190 -25.57 -11.68 0.10
CA LYS A 190 -26.62 -12.60 0.49
C LYS A 190 -27.00 -12.41 1.96
N TRP A 191 -26.01 -12.43 2.86
CA TRP A 191 -26.23 -12.17 4.28
C TRP A 191 -26.96 -10.83 4.51
N TRP A 192 -26.53 -9.77 3.83
CA TRP A 192 -27.13 -8.45 3.93
C TRP A 192 -28.60 -8.43 3.50
N LYS A 193 -28.91 -9.11 2.39
CA LYS A 193 -30.30 -9.28 1.92
C LYS A 193 -31.15 -10.08 2.90
N ASP A 194 -30.59 -11.13 3.48
CA ASP A 194 -31.29 -12.00 4.43
C ASP A 194 -31.66 -11.28 5.74
N LEU A 195 -30.91 -10.23 6.12
CA LEU A 195 -31.26 -9.37 7.26
C LEU A 195 -32.55 -8.56 7.04
N GLY A 196 -32.93 -8.28 5.79
CA GLY A 196 -34.16 -7.54 5.46
C GLY A 196 -34.17 -6.05 5.85
N LEU A 197 -33.08 -5.53 6.44
CA LEU A 197 -33.02 -4.17 7.02
C LEU A 197 -33.33 -3.06 6.03
N ARG A 198 -33.04 -3.24 4.74
CA ARG A 198 -33.38 -2.27 3.69
C ARG A 198 -34.87 -1.90 3.68
N LYS A 199 -35.76 -2.85 3.99
CA LYS A 199 -37.22 -2.59 3.99
C LYS A 199 -37.65 -1.87 5.27
N GLU A 200 -37.04 -2.22 6.39
CA GLU A 200 -37.35 -1.65 7.70
C GLU A 200 -36.75 -0.25 7.88
N LEU A 201 -35.61 0.01 7.24
CA LEU A 201 -34.85 1.26 7.32
C LEU A 201 -34.67 1.89 5.93
N PRO A 202 -35.73 2.48 5.33
CA PRO A 202 -35.70 2.99 3.96
C PRO A 202 -34.81 4.23 3.72
N LEU A 203 -34.56 5.04 4.75
CA LEU A 203 -33.62 6.18 4.75
C LEU A 203 -32.15 5.76 4.97
N ALA A 204 -31.89 4.54 5.45
CA ALA A 204 -30.52 4.11 5.73
C ALA A 204 -29.81 3.74 4.42
N ARG A 205 -28.49 3.92 4.38
CA ARG A 205 -27.65 3.58 3.25
C ARG A 205 -27.70 2.06 3.02
N ASP A 206 -27.86 1.64 1.77
CA ASP A 206 -27.81 0.24 1.33
C ASP A 206 -26.62 0.05 0.39
N GLN A 207 -25.42 -0.10 0.95
CA GLN A 207 -24.15 -0.11 0.19
C GLN A 207 -23.26 -1.29 0.57
N SER A 208 -23.81 -2.49 0.74
CA SER A 208 -23.07 -3.69 1.18
C SER A 208 -21.83 -4.02 0.35
N THR A 209 -21.87 -3.77 -0.96
CA THR A 209 -20.71 -3.96 -1.82
C THR A 209 -19.61 -2.92 -1.55
N LYS A 210 -19.97 -1.66 -1.27
CA LYS A 210 -18.99 -0.62 -0.91
C LYS A 210 -18.33 -0.95 0.42
N TRP A 211 -19.11 -1.36 1.41
CA TRP A 211 -18.60 -1.75 2.72
C TRP A 211 -17.67 -2.97 2.67
N TYR A 212 -17.91 -3.89 1.74
CA TYR A 212 -16.97 -4.95 1.44
C TYR A 212 -15.64 -4.43 0.85
N LEU A 213 -15.68 -3.42 -0.03
CA LEU A 213 -14.45 -2.83 -0.58
C LEU A 213 -13.58 -2.20 0.52
N GLU A 214 -14.19 -1.61 1.54
CA GLU A 214 -13.46 -1.10 2.72
C GLU A 214 -12.73 -2.24 3.45
N SER A 215 -13.41 -3.37 3.68
CA SER A 215 -12.81 -4.57 4.27
C SER A 215 -11.64 -5.11 3.43
N LEU A 216 -11.82 -5.14 2.10
CA LEU A 216 -10.77 -5.56 1.17
C LEU A 216 -9.54 -4.65 1.24
N ALA A 217 -9.74 -3.33 1.36
CA ALA A 217 -8.66 -2.36 1.47
C ALA A 217 -7.86 -2.53 2.78
N CYS A 218 -8.53 -2.88 3.88
CA CYS A 218 -7.90 -3.18 5.16
C CYS A 218 -7.14 -4.52 5.15
N LEU A 219 -7.70 -5.55 4.51
CA LEU A 219 -7.21 -6.93 4.56
C LEU A 219 -6.89 -7.43 3.14
N ASN A 220 -5.75 -6.98 2.62
CA ASN A 220 -5.34 -7.24 1.24
C ASN A 220 -4.77 -8.65 1.02
N ASP A 221 -4.38 -9.40 2.04
CA ASP A 221 -3.84 -10.76 1.89
C ASP A 221 -4.96 -11.75 1.53
N PRO A 222 -4.92 -12.45 0.38
CA PRO A 222 -5.95 -13.41 -0.02
C PRO A 222 -6.29 -14.46 1.04
N SER A 223 -5.35 -14.86 1.89
CA SER A 223 -5.57 -15.85 2.96
C SER A 223 -6.58 -15.40 4.03
N LEU A 224 -6.81 -14.10 4.17
CA LEU A 224 -7.70 -13.48 5.16
C LEU A 224 -9.16 -13.38 4.69
N SER A 225 -9.66 -14.41 3.99
CA SER A 225 -11.02 -14.41 3.39
C SER A 225 -12.11 -14.29 4.45
N GLU A 226 -12.05 -15.12 5.49
CA GLU A 226 -13.08 -15.14 6.53
C GLU A 226 -13.07 -13.84 7.34
N GLU A 227 -11.89 -13.33 7.66
CA GLU A 227 -11.69 -12.05 8.33
C GLU A 227 -12.26 -10.91 7.49
N ARG A 228 -12.03 -10.91 6.17
CA ARG A 228 -12.64 -9.92 5.26
C ARG A 228 -14.15 -9.97 5.29
N ILE A 229 -14.75 -11.17 5.25
CA ILE A 229 -16.19 -11.33 5.28
C ILE A 229 -16.75 -10.82 6.60
N VAL A 230 -16.16 -11.20 7.74
CA VAL A 230 -16.57 -10.75 9.07
C VAL A 230 -16.44 -9.23 9.18
N LEU A 231 -15.31 -8.66 8.78
CA LEU A 231 -15.08 -7.22 8.81
C LEU A 231 -16.08 -6.46 7.93
N ALA A 232 -16.38 -6.97 6.73
CA ALA A 232 -17.38 -6.36 5.84
C ALA A 232 -18.78 -6.32 6.50
N LYS A 233 -19.18 -7.40 7.20
CA LYS A 233 -20.44 -7.44 7.96
C LYS A 233 -20.44 -6.45 9.10
N THR A 234 -19.34 -6.37 9.86
CA THR A 234 -19.17 -5.41 10.95
C THR A 234 -19.26 -3.97 10.45
N ILE A 235 -18.54 -3.62 9.39
CA ILE A 235 -18.59 -2.29 8.75
C ILE A 235 -20.02 -1.97 8.30
N SER A 236 -20.72 -2.95 7.70
CA SER A 236 -22.11 -2.79 7.29
C SER A 236 -23.03 -2.40 8.46
N LEU A 237 -22.89 -3.08 9.60
CA LEU A 237 -23.69 -2.79 10.80
C LEU A 237 -23.33 -1.44 11.42
N ILE A 238 -22.04 -1.06 11.41
CA ILE A 238 -21.60 0.26 11.88
C ILE A 238 -22.31 1.37 11.10
N PHE A 239 -22.32 1.29 9.76
CA PHE A 239 -22.99 2.31 8.94
C PHE A 239 -24.50 2.37 9.16
N ILE A 240 -25.14 1.24 9.47
CA ILE A 240 -26.56 1.22 9.80
C ILE A 240 -26.84 1.86 11.15
N ILE A 241 -26.00 1.58 12.15
CA ILE A 241 -26.13 2.22 13.46
C ILE A 241 -25.91 3.72 13.31
N ASP A 242 -24.89 4.15 12.56
CA ASP A 242 -24.63 5.55 12.22
C ASP A 242 -25.88 6.22 11.60
N ASP A 243 -26.50 5.58 10.60
CA ASP A 243 -27.73 6.08 9.99
C ASP A 243 -28.92 6.13 10.96
N ILE A 244 -29.05 5.17 11.89
CA ILE A 244 -30.09 5.21 12.92
C ILE A 244 -29.91 6.45 13.81
N PHE A 245 -28.67 6.78 14.19
CA PHE A 245 -28.39 7.96 15.01
C PHE A 245 -28.61 9.27 14.26
N ASP A 246 -28.27 9.32 12.97
CA ASP A 246 -28.30 10.56 12.20
C ASP A 246 -29.66 10.84 11.53
N LEU A 247 -30.40 9.80 11.13
CA LEU A 247 -31.56 9.93 10.25
C LEU A 247 -32.89 9.49 10.88
N TYR A 248 -32.86 8.67 11.94
CA TYR A 248 -34.08 8.07 12.50
C TYR A 248 -34.36 8.45 13.94
N GLY A 249 -33.38 8.21 14.81
CA GLY A 249 -33.63 8.15 16.24
C GLY A 249 -33.87 9.52 16.84
N THR A 250 -34.91 9.64 17.64
CA THR A 250 -35.03 10.75 18.58
C THR A 250 -34.04 10.57 19.73
N LEU A 251 -33.72 11.66 20.44
CA LEU A 251 -32.76 11.61 21.56
C LEU A 251 -33.14 10.54 22.61
N ASP A 252 -34.43 10.38 22.91
CA ASP A 252 -34.93 9.41 23.88
C ASP A 252 -34.73 7.96 23.39
N GLU A 253 -35.04 7.68 22.12
CA GLU A 253 -34.84 6.37 21.50
C GLU A 253 -33.36 5.99 21.42
N LEU A 254 -32.50 6.93 21.02
CA LEU A 254 -31.06 6.72 20.95
C LEU A 254 -30.46 6.51 22.33
N THR A 255 -30.93 7.25 23.34
CA THR A 255 -30.52 7.04 24.73
C THR A 255 -30.87 5.62 25.19
N LEU A 256 -32.07 5.14 24.88
CA LEU A 256 -32.49 3.77 25.22
C LEU A 256 -31.65 2.73 24.47
N PHE A 257 -31.43 2.93 23.16
CA PHE A 257 -30.60 2.04 22.34
C PHE A 257 -29.18 1.91 22.90
N THR A 258 -28.52 3.02 23.20
CA THR A 258 -27.17 3.04 23.80
C THR A 258 -27.14 2.33 25.15
N GLN A 259 -28.15 2.54 26.01
CA GLN A 259 -28.22 1.86 27.31
C GLN A 259 -28.32 0.34 27.15
N VAL A 260 -29.11 -0.16 26.19
CA VAL A 260 -29.27 -1.59 25.94
C VAL A 260 -27.94 -2.21 25.51
N VAL A 261 -27.24 -1.58 24.56
CA VAL A 261 -25.92 -2.05 24.08
C VAL A 261 -24.90 -2.09 25.22
N ASN A 262 -24.84 -1.05 26.05
CA ASN A 262 -23.91 -0.97 27.17
C ASN A 262 -24.18 -2.02 28.26
N ARG A 263 -25.47 -2.31 28.57
CA ARG A 263 -25.82 -3.35 29.55
C ARG A 263 -25.42 -4.74 29.07
N TYR A 264 -25.63 -5.02 27.79
CA TYR A 264 -25.21 -6.29 27.21
C TYR A 264 -23.69 -6.49 27.37
N GLN A 265 -22.89 -5.45 27.11
CA GLN A 265 -21.44 -5.49 27.31
C GLN A 265 -21.05 -5.82 28.77
N SER A 266 -21.73 -5.25 29.76
CA SER A 266 -21.47 -5.53 31.19
C SER A 266 -21.83 -6.95 31.66
N THR A 267 -22.57 -7.72 30.86
CA THR A 267 -22.98 -9.09 31.22
C THR A 267 -21.90 -10.14 30.90
N TYR A 268 -20.92 -9.77 30.06
CA TYR A 268 -19.84 -10.65 29.61
C TYR A 268 -18.44 -10.21 30.09
N THR A 269 -18.39 -9.20 30.96
CA THR A 269 -17.18 -8.77 31.71
C THR A 269 -17.35 -9.12 33.18
#